data_AF-A0A2A2GJX5-F1
#
_entry.id   AF-A0A2A2GJX5-F1
#
_cell.length_a   1.000
_cell.length_b   1.000
_cell.length_c   1.000
_cell.angle_alpha   90.00
_cell.angle_beta   90.00
_cell.angle_gamma   90.00
#
_symmetry.space_group_name_H-M   'P 1'
#
loop_
_entity.id
_entity.type
_entity.pdbx_description
1 polymer ?
#
loop_
_entity_poly.entity_id
_entity_poly.type
_entity_poly.pdbx_seq_one_letter_code
_entity_poly.pdbx_strand_id
1 'polypeptide(L)'
;MTRTLPIGALIYFFAALLLSLYFAFAAVQGPSGILRRVQLEAETAELVAERDNLQAEVERMRNLTRRLSDQYLDLELLDERARDVLGLVRADELIVR
;
A
#
# COMPACT_ATOMS: atom_id res chain seq x y z
N MET A 1 0.19 53.58 50.73
CA MET A 1 0.81 53.63 49.38
C MET A 1 0.35 52.42 48.60
N THR A 2 -0.61 52.62 47.69
CA THR A 2 -1.31 51.59 46.92
C THR A 2 -0.35 50.93 45.92
N ARG A 3 -0.09 49.62 46.08
CA ARG A 3 0.61 48.81 45.08
C ARG A 3 -0.35 48.61 43.90
N THR A 4 -0.22 49.43 42.87
CA THR A 4 -0.87 49.15 41.59
C THR A 4 -0.18 47.93 40.98
N LEU A 5 -0.95 46.89 40.65
CA LEU A 5 -0.44 45.78 39.87
C LEU A 5 0.07 46.35 38.54
N PRO A 6 1.32 46.09 38.14
CA PRO A 6 1.84 46.60 36.87
C PRO A 6 1.12 45.86 35.74
N ILE A 7 0.08 46.50 35.19
CA ILE A 7 -0.78 45.95 34.13
C ILE A 7 0.06 45.42 32.96
N GLY A 8 1.18 46.09 32.64
CA GLY A 8 2.12 45.63 31.62
C GLY A 8 2.76 44.27 31.91
N ALA A 9 3.09 43.96 33.17
CA ALA A 9 3.62 42.65 33.53
C ALA A 9 2.55 41.55 33.41
N LEU A 10 1.29 41.88 33.72
CA LEU A 10 0.17 40.95 33.58
C LEU A 10 -0.09 40.64 32.10
N ILE A 11 -0.11 41.66 31.24
CA ILE A 11 -0.25 41.50 29.78
C ILE A 11 0.90 40.67 29.22
N TYR A 12 2.13 40.98 29.60
CA TYR A 12 3.31 40.22 29.17
C TYR A 12 3.20 38.75 29.55
N PHE A 13 2.85 38.46 30.80
CA PHE A 13 2.70 37.09 31.28
C PHE A 13 1.59 36.34 30.54
N PHE A 14 0.43 36.97 30.33
CA PHE A 14 -0.66 36.36 29.57
C PHE A 14 -0.29 36.12 28.11
N ALA A 15 0.39 37.06 27.46
CA ALA A 15 0.85 36.90 26.08
C ALA A 15 1.87 35.76 25.96
N ALA A 16 2.83 35.69 26.90
CA ALA A 16 3.81 34.60 26.96
C ALA A 16 3.11 33.25 27.19
N LEU A 17 2.14 33.19 28.10
CA LEU A 17 1.38 31.98 28.39
C LEU A 17 0.59 31.50 27.16
N LEU A 18 -0.13 32.40 26.49
CA LEU A 18 -0.89 32.07 25.28
C LEU A 18 0.03 31.60 24.15
N LEU A 19 1.19 32.24 23.98
CA LEU A 19 2.17 31.84 22.99
C LEU A 19 2.74 30.45 23.29
N SER A 20 3.11 30.17 24.53
CA SER A 20 3.55 28.84 24.96
C SER A 20 2.48 27.78 24.73
N LEU A 21 1.22 28.09 25.02
CA LEU A 21 0.10 27.17 24.80
C LEU A 21 -0.14 26.89 23.32
N TYR A 22 -0.06 27.93 22.48
CA TYR A 22 -0.13 27.79 21.02
C TYR A 22 0.98 26.88 20.48
N PHE A 23 2.23 27.09 20.91
CA PHE A 23 3.34 26.25 20.47
C PHE A 23 3.22 24.80 20.98
N ALA A 24 2.77 24.59 22.23
CA ALA A 24 2.52 23.25 22.75
C ALA A 24 1.43 22.53 21.94
N PHE A 25 0.33 23.23 21.61
CA PHE A 25 -0.74 22.71 20.76
C PHE A 25 -0.26 22.38 19.35
N ALA A 26 0.51 23.29 18.73
CA ALA A 26 1.08 23.11 17.40
C ALA A 26 2.12 21.97 17.34
N ALA A 27 2.87 21.73 18.43
CA ALA A 27 3.81 20.61 18.50
C ALA A 27 3.07 19.25 18.57
N VAL A 28 1.89 19.20 19.17
CA VAL A 28 1.09 17.97 19.30
C VAL A 28 0.30 17.69 18.01
N GLN A 29 -0.35 18.71 17.43
CA GLN A 29 -1.23 18.55 16.26
C GLN A 29 -0.59 18.93 14.92
N GLY A 30 0.62 19.47 14.94
CA GLY A 30 1.31 19.88 13.73
C GLY A 30 1.68 18.70 12.84
N PRO A 31 1.95 18.95 11.54
CA PRO A 31 2.37 17.93 10.58
C PRO A 31 3.70 17.24 10.96
N SER A 32 4.49 17.83 11.86
CA SER A 32 5.70 17.24 12.43
C SER A 32 5.52 16.70 13.86
N GLY A 33 4.27 16.61 14.34
CA GLY A 33 3.97 16.14 15.69
C GLY A 33 4.36 14.68 15.90
N ILE A 34 4.65 14.32 17.15
CA ILE A 34 5.14 12.98 17.53
C ILE A 34 4.16 11.88 17.10
N LEU A 35 2.86 12.16 17.16
CA LEU A 35 1.78 11.25 16.77
C LEU A 35 1.74 10.99 15.25
N ARG A 36 2.20 11.94 14.43
CA ARG A 36 2.18 11.81 12.96
C ARG A 36 3.18 10.77 12.47
N ARG A 37 4.30 10.58 13.19
CA ARG A 37 5.31 9.56 12.84
C ARG A 37 4.75 8.15 12.94
N VAL A 38 4.04 7.84 14.04
CA VAL A 38 3.44 6.51 14.25
C VAL A 38 2.37 6.22 13.20
N GLN A 39 1.55 7.22 12.84
CA GLN A 39 0.56 7.07 11.77
C GLN A 39 1.21 6.84 10.40
N LEU A 40 2.24 7.62 10.07
CA LEU A 40 2.98 7.46 8.81
C LEU A 40 3.67 6.10 8.71
N GLU A 41 4.24 5.60 9.80
CA GLU A 41 4.86 4.28 9.83
C GLU A 41 3.83 3.17 9.61
N ALA A 42 2.65 3.27 10.23
CA ALA A 42 1.56 2.31 10.03
C ALA A 42 1.03 2.32 8.59
N GLU A 43 0.78 3.52 8.04
CA GLU A 43 0.33 3.71 6.65
C GLU A 43 1.38 3.20 5.66
N THR A 44 2.66 3.44 5.94
CA THR A 44 3.75 2.91 5.11
C THR A 44 3.80 1.38 5.17
N ALA A 45 3.63 0.77 6.34
CA ALA A 45 3.64 -0.68 6.48
C ALA A 45 2.48 -1.34 5.71
N GLU A 46 1.28 -0.75 5.76
CA GLU A 46 0.11 -1.21 5.00
C GLU A 46 0.37 -1.12 3.48
N LEU A 47 0.86 0.03 3.02
CA LEU A 47 1.19 0.24 1.59
C LEU A 47 2.29 -0.71 1.10
N VAL A 48 3.29 -1.00 1.92
CA VAL A 48 4.34 -1.98 1.58
C VAL A 48 3.75 -3.38 1.43
N ALA A 49 2.89 -3.81 2.35
CA ALA A 49 2.23 -5.11 2.26
C ALA A 49 1.34 -5.23 1.00
N GLU A 50 0.61 -4.16 0.65
CA GLU A 50 -0.18 -4.12 -0.58
C GLU A 50 0.71 -4.19 -1.83
N ARG A 51 1.79 -3.43 -1.85
CA ARG A 51 2.79 -3.43 -2.94
C ARG A 51 3.38 -4.83 -3.15
N ASP A 52 3.74 -5.52 -2.08
CA ASP A 52 4.32 -6.87 -2.15
C ASP A 52 3.30 -7.89 -2.70
N ASN A 53 2.04 -7.80 -2.27
CA ASN A 53 0.97 -8.65 -2.80
C ASN A 53 0.75 -8.41 -4.30
N LEU A 54 0.68 -7.16 -4.73
CA LEU A 54 0.52 -6.80 -6.14
C LEU A 54 1.73 -7.25 -6.98
N GLN A 55 2.94 -7.13 -6.43
CA GLN A 55 4.16 -7.58 -7.09
C GLN A 55 4.15 -9.10 -7.31
N ALA A 56 3.76 -9.87 -6.28
CA ALA A 56 3.62 -11.32 -6.39
C ALA A 56 2.58 -11.72 -7.45
N GLU A 57 1.48 -10.98 -7.55
CA GLU A 57 0.45 -11.21 -8.55
C GLU A 57 0.95 -10.93 -9.97
N VAL A 58 1.69 -9.83 -10.17
CA VAL A 58 2.33 -9.52 -11.44
C VAL A 58 3.33 -10.60 -11.85
N GLU A 59 4.11 -11.12 -10.91
CA GLU A 59 5.06 -12.20 -11.17
C GLU A 59 4.36 -13.50 -11.56
N ARG A 60 3.27 -13.84 -10.88
CA ARG A 60 2.40 -14.98 -11.24
C ARG A 60 1.86 -14.83 -12.66
N MET A 61 1.31 -13.65 -12.98
CA MET A 61 0.76 -13.37 -14.31
C MET A 61 1.85 -13.42 -15.39
N ARG A 62 3.03 -12.84 -15.14
CA ARG A 62 4.17 -12.96 -16.07
C ARG A 62 4.58 -14.41 -16.30
N ASN A 63 4.59 -15.24 -15.25
CA ASN A 63 4.92 -16.65 -15.39
C ASN A 63 3.89 -17.37 -16.28
N LEU A 64 2.59 -17.16 -16.02
CA LEU A 64 1.52 -17.71 -16.84
C LEU A 64 1.62 -17.26 -18.29
N THR A 65 1.80 -15.96 -18.55
CA THR A 65 1.99 -15.43 -19.90
C THR A 65 3.22 -16.02 -20.57
N ARG A 66 4.34 -16.18 -19.85
CA ARG A 66 5.55 -16.80 -20.38
C ARG A 66 5.33 -18.27 -20.75
N ARG A 67 4.54 -19.01 -19.95
CA ARG A 67 4.22 -20.41 -20.24
C ARG A 67 3.27 -20.57 -21.43
N LEU A 68 2.49 -19.54 -21.73
CA LEU A 68 1.61 -19.47 -22.90
C LEU A 68 2.32 -18.89 -24.14
N SER A 69 3.61 -18.55 -24.08
CA SER A 69 4.33 -18.04 -25.25
C SER A 69 4.81 -19.18 -26.14
N ASP A 70 4.94 -18.93 -27.45
CA ASP A 70 5.31 -19.92 -28.48
C ASP A 70 6.60 -20.71 -28.19
N GLN A 71 7.51 -20.17 -27.37
CA GLN A 71 8.73 -20.88 -26.98
C GLN A 71 8.52 -21.96 -25.91
N TYR A 72 7.40 -21.90 -25.19
CA TYR A 72 7.05 -22.82 -24.10
C TYR A 72 5.71 -23.54 -24.31
N LEU A 73 4.84 -23.00 -25.18
CA LEU A 73 3.53 -23.52 -25.49
C LEU A 73 3.62 -24.46 -26.70
N ASP A 74 3.50 -25.76 -26.45
CA ASP A 74 3.37 -26.77 -27.50
C ASP A 74 1.95 -26.72 -28.08
N LEU A 75 1.85 -26.16 -29.29
CA LEU A 75 0.59 -25.96 -30.01
C LEU A 75 -0.07 -27.28 -30.43
N GLU A 76 0.71 -28.35 -30.66
CA GLU A 76 0.16 -29.67 -31.00
C GLU A 76 -0.53 -30.28 -29.78
N LEU A 77 0.13 -30.24 -28.61
CA LEU A 77 -0.48 -30.68 -27.34
C LEU A 77 -1.70 -29.84 -26.95
N LEU A 78 -1.71 -28.54 -27.27
CA LEU A 78 -2.86 -27.67 -27.02
C LEU A 78 -4.05 -28.04 -27.92
N ASP A 79 -3.82 -28.34 -29.20
CA ASP A 79 -4.87 -28.78 -30.13
C ASP A 79 -5.41 -30.16 -29.74
N GLU A 80 -4.54 -31.11 -29.38
CA GLU A 80 -4.96 -32.42 -28.85
C GLU A 80 -5.83 -32.26 -27.60
N ARG A 81 -5.38 -31.43 -26.64
CA ARG A 81 -6.12 -31.25 -25.39
C ARG A 81 -7.39 -30.43 -25.59
N ALA A 82 -7.42 -29.50 -26.55
CA ALA A 82 -8.63 -28.80 -26.95
C ALA A 82 -9.65 -29.74 -27.60
N ARG A 83 -9.22 -30.67 -28.45
CA ARG A 83 -10.10 -31.69 -29.06
C ARG A 83 -10.66 -32.66 -28.02
N ASP A 84 -9.83 -33.09 -27.06
CA ASP A 84 -10.21 -33.93 -25.92
C ASP A 84 -11.27 -33.24 -25.05
N VAL A 85 -11.03 -31.98 -24.66
CA VAL A 85 -11.97 -31.21 -23.81
C VAL A 85 -13.25 -30.80 -24.55
N LEU A 86 -13.15 -30.43 -25.83
CA LEU A 86 -14.31 -30.02 -26.64
C LEU A 86 -15.08 -31.21 -27.21
N GLY A 87 -14.66 -32.45 -26.95
CA GLY A 87 -15.34 -33.66 -27.43
C GLY A 87 -15.33 -33.80 -28.95
N LEU A 88 -14.36 -33.18 -29.63
CA LEU A 88 -14.19 -33.25 -31.09
C LEU A 88 -13.39 -34.49 -31.52
N VAL A 89 -12.98 -35.34 -30.57
CA VAL A 89 -12.34 -36.63 -30.86
C VAL A 89 -13.38 -37.55 -31.51
N ARG A 90 -13.23 -37.78 -32.82
CA ARG A 90 -13.89 -38.92 -33.47
C ARG A 90 -13.40 -40.20 -32.80
N ALA A 91 -14.31 -41.16 -32.62
CA ALA A 91 -14.08 -42.44 -31.93
C ALA A 91 -13.02 -43.35 -32.59
N ASP A 92 -12.22 -42.83 -33.52
CA ASP A 92 -11.41 -43.56 -34.49
C ASP A 92 -9.91 -43.16 -34.48
N GLU A 93 -9.48 -42.23 -33.61
CA GLU A 93 -8.06 -41.89 -33.46
C GLU A 93 -7.39 -42.71 -32.31
N LEU A 94 -6.49 -43.62 -32.70
CA LEU A 94 -5.72 -44.51 -31.83
C LEU A 94 -4.60 -43.76 -31.10
N ILE A 95 -4.73 -43.61 -29.77
CA ILE A 95 -3.65 -43.15 -28.89
C ILE A 95 -2.64 -44.29 -28.73
N VAL A 96 -1.43 -44.12 -29.25
CA VAL A 96 -0.28 -44.99 -28.96
C VAL A 96 0.32 -44.55 -27.62
N ARG A 97 0.35 -45.49 -26.67
CA ARG A 97 0.89 -45.34 -25.31
C ARG A 97 2.42 -45.39 -25.28
#